data_AF-A0A4Q9FCA2-F1
#
_entry.id   AF-A0A4Q9FCA2-F1
#
_cell.length_a   1.000
_cell.length_b   1.000
_cell.length_c   1.000
_cell.angle_alpha   90.00
_cell.angle_beta   90.00
_cell.angle_gamma   90.00
#
_symmetry.space_group_name_H-M   'P 1'
#
loop_
_entity.id
_entity.type
_entity.pdbx_description
1 polymer ?
#
loop_
_entity_poly.entity_id
_entity_poly.type
_entity_poly.pdbx_seq_one_letter_code
_entity_poly.pdbx_strand_id
1 'polypeptide(L)'
;MKKSVLLKLLINVLILFSIIGLLGLAINIPLKKCIMSPIKICIADWNLFYWFIAIIGLTACSFFLKSLYHLRRTAILLDNESFSDIINHLKKSGTCFFVTGIIYSFVIILLWAYLAIETGVVEIGYDMDLIPPLFLIIIGIIFRKISSLSFKSQ
;
A
#
# COMPACT_ATOMS: atom_id res chain seq x y z
N MET A 1 6.85 -10.92 27.23
CA MET A 1 5.43 -10.54 27.05
C MET A 1 5.20 -9.10 26.55
N LYS A 2 6.01 -8.07 26.88
CA LYS A 2 5.78 -6.68 26.38
C LYS A 2 5.95 -6.49 24.86
N LYS A 3 6.85 -7.26 24.19
CA LYS A 3 7.12 -7.12 22.75
C LYS A 3 5.96 -7.59 21.85
N SER A 4 5.20 -8.60 22.26
CA SER A 4 4.04 -9.08 21.50
C SER A 4 2.87 -8.09 21.53
N VAL A 5 2.65 -7.42 22.67
CA VAL A 5 1.61 -6.38 22.81
C VAL A 5 1.88 -5.19 21.87
N LEU A 6 3.14 -4.75 21.77
CA LEU A 6 3.52 -3.62 20.93
C LEU A 6 3.36 -3.94 19.43
N LEU A 7 3.75 -5.15 19.00
CA LEU A 7 3.53 -5.62 17.63
C LEU A 7 2.03 -5.74 17.32
N LYS A 8 1.24 -6.28 18.24
CA LYS A 8 -0.22 -6.41 18.08
C LYS A 8 -0.91 -5.05 17.97
N LEU A 9 -0.50 -4.09 18.79
CA LEU A 9 -1.01 -2.72 18.73
C LEU A 9 -0.65 -2.04 17.41
N LEU A 10 0.60 -2.18 16.96
CA LEU A 10 1.04 -1.66 15.66
C LEU A 10 0.21 -2.25 14.51
N ILE A 11 -0.01 -3.58 14.52
CA ILE A 11 -0.84 -4.25 13.50
C ILE A 11 -2.26 -3.71 13.50
N ASN A 12 -2.88 -3.57 14.67
CA ASN A 12 -4.25 -3.07 14.78
C ASN A 12 -4.39 -1.63 14.28
N VAL A 13 -3.44 -0.75 14.64
CA VAL A 13 -3.40 0.64 14.15
C VAL A 13 -3.24 0.66 12.63
N LEU A 14 -2.36 -0.17 12.07
CA LEU A 14 -2.18 -0.25 10.61
C LEU A 14 -3.44 -0.68 9.87
N ILE A 15 -4.14 -1.69 10.41
CA ILE A 15 -5.39 -2.19 9.85
C ILE A 15 -6.46 -1.09 9.91
N LEU A 16 -6.56 -0.36 11.03
CA LEU A 16 -7.50 0.75 11.18
C LEU A 16 -7.26 1.84 10.12
N PHE A 17 -6.03 2.31 9.98
CA PHE A 17 -5.66 3.30 8.96
C PHE A 17 -5.97 2.80 7.54
N SER A 18 -5.72 1.53 7.27
CA SER A 18 -5.98 0.93 5.96
C SER A 18 -7.48 0.83 5.64
N ILE A 19 -8.32 0.52 6.64
CA ILE A 19 -9.78 0.51 6.51
C ILE A 19 -10.30 1.92 6.24
N ILE A 20 -9.80 2.93 6.97
CA ILE A 20 -10.15 4.34 6.75
C ILE A 20 -9.78 4.77 5.33
N GLY A 21 -8.58 4.41 4.86
CA GLY A 21 -8.12 4.68 3.49
C GLY A 21 -9.01 4.04 2.42
N LEU A 22 -9.38 2.76 2.60
CA LEU A 22 -10.27 2.04 1.69
C LEU A 22 -11.69 2.63 1.67
N LEU A 23 -12.23 3.03 2.83
CA LEU A 23 -13.52 3.73 2.92
C LEU A 23 -13.47 5.08 2.21
N GLY A 24 -12.37 5.83 2.36
CA GLY A 24 -12.15 7.08 1.65
C GLY A 24 -12.22 6.89 0.13
N LEU A 25 -11.56 5.86 -0.41
CA LEU A 25 -11.65 5.52 -1.83
C LEU A 25 -13.07 5.12 -2.24
N ALA A 26 -13.73 4.25 -1.47
CA ALA A 26 -15.08 3.75 -1.76
C ALA A 26 -16.15 4.87 -1.75
N ILE A 27 -15.96 5.94 -0.98
CA ILE A 27 -16.85 7.10 -0.95
C ILE A 27 -16.52 8.08 -2.08
N ASN A 28 -15.23 8.31 -2.36
CA ASN A 28 -14.80 9.29 -3.36
C ASN A 28 -15.08 8.86 -4.81
N ILE A 29 -14.95 7.56 -5.13
CA ILE A 29 -15.19 7.02 -6.48
C ILE A 29 -16.65 7.27 -6.96
N PRO A 30 -17.71 6.88 -6.22
CA PRO A 30 -19.10 7.05 -6.67
C PRO A 30 -19.60 8.49 -6.61
N LEU A 31 -19.04 9.33 -5.72
CA LEU A 31 -19.48 10.72 -5.57
C LEU A 31 -19.01 11.65 -6.70
N LYS A 32 -18.28 11.13 -7.70
CA LYS A 32 -17.81 11.90 -8.87
C LYS A 32 -17.09 13.20 -8.49
N LYS A 33 -16.57 13.29 -7.26
CA LYS A 33 -15.56 14.27 -6.89
C LYS A 33 -14.30 13.81 -7.61
N CYS A 34 -14.20 14.19 -8.88
CA CYS A 34 -12.99 14.14 -9.68
C CYS A 34 -11.95 15.03 -9.00
N ILE A 35 -11.35 14.52 -7.93
CA ILE A 35 -10.15 15.09 -7.33
C ILE A 35 -9.06 14.07 -7.62
N MET A 36 -8.81 13.86 -8.91
CA MET A 36 -7.42 13.80 -9.34
C MET A 36 -7.06 15.26 -9.61
N SER A 37 -6.76 16.01 -8.57
CA SER A 37 -5.90 17.18 -8.79
C SER A 37 -4.50 16.60 -9.07
N PRO A 38 -3.82 17.06 -10.13
CA PRO A 38 -4.09 18.29 -10.85
C PRO A 38 -5.02 18.16 -12.08
N ILE A 39 -5.43 16.96 -12.50
CA ILE A 39 -6.14 16.74 -13.77
C ILE A 39 -7.55 16.16 -13.59
N LYS A 40 -8.57 17.01 -13.74
CA LYS A 40 -9.99 16.61 -13.80
C LYS A 40 -10.27 15.85 -15.11
N ILE A 41 -9.92 14.56 -15.17
CA ILE A 41 -10.24 13.70 -16.32
C ILE A 41 -11.47 12.86 -15.99
N CYS A 42 -12.51 12.97 -16.81
CA CYS A 42 -13.71 12.17 -16.67
C CYS A 42 -13.45 10.74 -17.18
N ILE A 43 -14.09 9.72 -16.58
CA ILE A 43 -13.93 8.31 -16.99
C ILE A 43 -14.27 8.09 -18.48
N ALA A 44 -15.14 8.93 -19.05
CA ALA A 44 -15.51 8.90 -20.45
C ALA A 44 -14.35 9.25 -21.41
N ASP A 45 -13.32 9.96 -20.92
CA ASP A 45 -12.19 10.45 -21.73
C ASP A 45 -10.93 9.59 -21.55
N TRP A 46 -11.07 8.40 -20.95
CA TRP A 46 -9.93 7.53 -20.66
C TRP A 46 -9.35 6.92 -21.93
N ASN A 47 -8.19 7.42 -22.34
CA ASN A 47 -7.37 6.79 -23.35
C ASN A 47 -6.76 5.47 -22.83
N LEU A 48 -6.23 4.63 -23.74
CA LEU A 48 -5.64 3.32 -23.44
C LEU A 48 -4.62 3.37 -22.28
N PHE A 49 -3.85 4.46 -22.15
CA PHE A 49 -2.89 4.65 -21.07
C PHE A 49 -3.53 4.62 -19.67
N TYR A 50 -4.65 5.32 -19.48
CA TYR A 50 -5.37 5.35 -18.19
C TYR A 50 -5.97 3.98 -17.84
N TRP A 51 -6.43 3.22 -18.84
CA TRP A 51 -6.86 1.84 -18.65
C TRP A 51 -5.71 0.92 -18.20
N PHE A 52 -4.52 1.06 -18.79
CA PHE A 52 -3.32 0.34 -18.35
C PHE A 52 -2.98 0.67 -16.89
N ILE A 53 -2.98 1.96 -16.53
CA ILE A 53 -2.76 2.40 -15.14
C ILE A 53 -3.80 1.81 -14.20
N ALA A 54 -5.08 1.80 -14.58
CA ALA A 54 -6.15 1.27 -13.76
C ALA A 54 -5.99 -0.24 -13.49
N ILE A 55 -5.59 -1.03 -14.50
CA ILE A 55 -5.31 -2.46 -14.34
C ILE A 55 -4.14 -2.67 -13.38
N ILE A 56 -3.04 -1.93 -13.55
CA ILE A 56 -1.89 -2.00 -12.64
C ILE A 56 -2.32 -1.60 -11.21
N GLY A 57 -3.12 -0.56 -11.06
CA GLY A 57 -3.67 -0.12 -9.78
C GLY A 57 -4.55 -1.18 -9.10
N LEU A 58 -5.38 -1.90 -9.84
CA LEU A 58 -6.18 -3.02 -9.33
C LEU A 58 -5.31 -4.18 -8.86
N THR A 59 -4.24 -4.49 -9.60
CA THR A 59 -3.27 -5.52 -9.15
C THR A 59 -2.55 -5.10 -7.88
N ALA A 60 -2.13 -3.84 -7.76
CA ALA A 60 -1.52 -3.29 -6.55
C ALA A 60 -2.49 -3.35 -5.36
N CYS A 61 -3.76 -3.01 -5.57
CA CYS A 61 -4.81 -3.13 -4.57
C CYS A 61 -4.98 -4.58 -4.08
N SER A 62 -4.89 -5.56 -4.99
CA SER A 62 -4.93 -6.98 -4.62
C SER A 62 -3.74 -7.40 -3.75
N PHE A 63 -2.53 -6.90 -4.05
CA PHE A 63 -1.35 -7.13 -3.21
C PHE A 63 -1.46 -6.45 -1.85
N PHE A 64 -2.04 -5.25 -1.79
CA PHE A 64 -2.33 -4.54 -0.55
C PHE A 64 -3.33 -5.30 0.33
N LEU A 65 -4.40 -5.83 -0.25
CA LEU A 65 -5.35 -6.66 0.52
C LEU A 65 -4.70 -7.95 1.03
N LYS A 66 -3.82 -8.58 0.23
CA LYS A 66 -3.04 -9.74 0.67
C LYS A 66 -2.08 -9.40 1.82
N SER A 67 -1.46 -8.22 1.81
CA SER A 67 -0.57 -7.81 2.90
C SER A 67 -1.35 -7.63 4.21
N LEU A 68 -2.54 -7.02 4.16
CA LEU A 68 -3.45 -6.87 5.30
C LEU A 68 -3.97 -8.21 5.81
N TYR A 69 -4.34 -9.12 4.91
CA TYR A 69 -4.77 -10.47 5.28
C TYR A 69 -3.71 -11.20 6.11
N HIS A 70 -2.47 -11.22 5.63
CA HIS A 70 -1.37 -11.84 6.36
C HIS A 70 -1.06 -11.11 7.67
N LEU A 71 -1.17 -9.78 7.69
CA LEU A 71 -0.94 -8.99 8.90
C LEU A 71 -1.98 -9.30 9.99
N ARG A 72 -3.27 -9.40 9.60
CA ARG A 72 -4.35 -9.78 10.52
C ARG A 72 -4.17 -11.20 11.04
N ARG A 73 -3.71 -12.13 10.18
CA ARG A 73 -3.39 -13.50 10.60
C ARG A 73 -2.28 -13.50 11.66
N THR A 74 -1.24 -12.68 11.50
CA THR A 74 -0.18 -12.52 12.52
C THR A 74 -0.73 -12.05 13.86
N ALA A 75 -1.67 -11.10 13.90
CA ALA A 75 -2.27 -10.62 15.15
C ALA A 75 -3.12 -11.69 15.88
N ILE A 76 -3.81 -12.56 15.13
CA ILE A 76 -4.59 -13.67 15.70
C ILE A 76 -3.66 -14.77 16.25
N LEU A 77 -2.62 -15.12 15.49
CA LEU A 77 -1.66 -16.15 15.88
C LEU A 77 -0.83 -15.76 17.10
N LEU A 78 -0.63 -14.46 17.31
CA LEU A 78 0.07 -13.92 18.48
C LEU A 78 -0.56 -14.32 19.83
N ASP A 79 -1.83 -14.74 19.83
CA ASP A 79 -2.56 -15.13 21.03
C ASP A 79 -2.54 -16.65 21.31
N ASN A 80 -2.33 -17.51 20.29
CA ASN A 80 -2.69 -18.93 20.40
C ASN A 80 -1.75 -19.94 19.72
N GLU A 81 -0.75 -19.53 18.91
CA GLU A 81 -0.05 -20.47 18.02
C GLU A 81 1.49 -20.35 17.99
N SER A 82 2.11 -21.22 17.20
CA SER A 82 3.56 -21.40 17.07
C SER A 82 4.26 -20.14 16.52
N PHE A 83 5.42 -19.82 17.09
CA PHE A 83 6.21 -18.63 16.71
C PHE A 83 6.69 -18.65 15.25
N SER A 84 6.83 -19.84 14.66
CA SER A 84 7.21 -20.05 13.26
C SER A 84 6.17 -19.46 12.29
N ASP A 85 4.89 -19.73 12.53
CA ASP A 85 3.82 -19.31 11.63
C ASP A 85 3.61 -17.79 11.66
N ILE A 86 3.78 -17.19 12.84
CA ILE A 86 3.82 -15.74 13.06
C ILE A 86 4.88 -15.09 12.16
N ILE A 87 6.12 -15.62 12.17
CA ILE A 87 7.23 -15.09 11.37
C ILE A 87 6.93 -15.22 9.87
N ASN A 88 6.41 -16.37 9.44
CA ASN A 88 6.14 -16.62 8.02
C ASN A 88 5.06 -15.68 7.47
N HIS A 89 3.97 -15.48 8.22
CA HIS A 89 2.91 -14.52 7.86
C HIS A 89 3.41 -13.07 7.89
N LEU A 90 4.22 -12.69 8.88
CA LEU A 90 4.78 -11.35 8.94
C LEU A 90 5.74 -11.07 7.77
N LYS A 91 6.55 -12.06 7.38
CA LYS A 91 7.44 -11.98 6.22
C LYS A 91 6.65 -11.80 4.92
N LYS A 92 5.61 -12.62 4.71
CA LYS A 92 4.73 -12.52 3.52
C LYS A 92 4.01 -11.18 3.47
N SER A 93 3.50 -10.70 4.61
CA SER A 93 2.88 -9.38 4.73
C SER A 93 3.87 -8.27 4.35
N GLY A 94 5.09 -8.28 4.92
CA GLY A 94 6.13 -7.31 4.61
C GLY A 94 6.53 -7.28 3.13
N THR A 95 6.69 -8.45 2.50
CA THR A 95 6.96 -8.53 1.06
C THR A 95 5.82 -7.95 0.23
N CYS A 96 4.57 -8.26 0.57
CA CYS A 96 3.41 -7.71 -0.15
C CYS A 96 3.31 -6.19 0.00
N PHE A 97 3.53 -5.64 1.20
CA PHE A 97 3.56 -4.19 1.42
C PHE A 97 4.66 -3.50 0.61
N PHE A 98 5.87 -4.07 0.62
CA PHE A 98 7.00 -3.54 -0.14
C PHE A 98 6.73 -3.52 -1.65
N VAL A 99 6.24 -4.63 -2.21
CA VAL A 99 5.89 -4.72 -3.64
C VAL A 99 4.77 -3.75 -4.00
N THR A 100 3.73 -3.66 -3.17
CA THR A 100 2.63 -2.71 -3.35
C THR A 100 3.14 -1.27 -3.41
N GLY A 101 4.02 -0.88 -2.49
CA GLY A 101 4.61 0.45 -2.45
C GLY A 101 5.43 0.76 -3.72
N ILE A 102 6.24 -0.19 -4.20
CA ILE A 102 6.98 -0.03 -5.47
C ILE A 102 6.03 0.17 -6.65
N ILE A 103 4.99 -0.66 -6.77
CA ILE A 103 4.03 -0.55 -7.87
C ILE A 103 3.33 0.82 -7.84
N TYR A 104 2.90 1.29 -6.67
CA TYR A 104 2.27 2.61 -6.55
C TYR A 104 3.24 3.75 -6.86
N SER A 105 4.50 3.70 -6.40
CA SER A 105 5.52 4.68 -6.80
C SER A 105 5.70 4.71 -8.31
N PHE A 106 5.77 3.53 -8.95
CA PHE A 106 5.91 3.43 -10.40
C PHE A 106 4.70 4.03 -11.14
N VAL A 107 3.48 3.75 -10.68
CA VAL A 107 2.26 4.32 -11.26
C VAL A 107 2.23 5.85 -11.14
N ILE A 108 2.58 6.41 -9.98
CA ILE A 108 2.61 7.86 -9.77
C ILE A 108 3.63 8.52 -10.69
N ILE A 109 4.83 7.94 -10.81
CA ILE A 109 5.89 8.44 -11.70
C ILE A 109 5.45 8.36 -13.17
N LEU A 110 4.82 7.26 -13.60
CA LEU A 110 4.29 7.12 -14.95
C LEU A 110 3.20 8.16 -15.26
N LEU A 111 2.26 8.36 -14.33
CA LEU A 111 1.19 9.34 -14.48
C LEU A 111 1.75 10.76 -14.62
N TRP A 112 2.74 11.09 -13.78
CA TRP A 112 3.44 12.38 -13.85
C TRP A 112 4.20 12.56 -15.16
N ALA A 113 4.95 11.55 -15.60
CA ALA A 113 5.70 11.59 -16.85
C ALA A 113 4.76 11.78 -18.05
N TYR A 114 3.64 11.06 -18.07
CA TYR A 114 2.61 11.20 -19.10
C TYR A 114 2.01 12.61 -19.12
N LEU A 115 1.66 13.15 -17.94
CA LEU A 115 1.12 14.50 -17.84
C LEU A 115 2.12 15.56 -18.33
N ALA A 116 3.39 15.43 -17.95
CA ALA A 116 4.44 16.35 -18.36
C ALA A 116 4.61 16.38 -19.90
N ILE A 117 4.37 15.25 -20.57
CA ILE A 117 4.39 15.14 -22.03
C ILE A 117 3.14 15.80 -22.65
N GLU A 118 1.94 15.56 -22.09
CA GLU A 118 0.69 16.11 -22.63
C GLU A 118 0.59 17.64 -22.49
N THR A 119 1.02 18.19 -21.36
CA THR A 119 0.93 19.64 -21.09
C THR A 119 2.16 20.41 -21.58
N GLY A 120 3.28 19.73 -21.83
CA GLY A 120 4.57 20.35 -22.17
C GLY A 120 5.22 21.13 -21.01
N VAL A 121 4.62 21.08 -19.81
CA VAL A 121 5.12 21.77 -18.61
C VAL A 121 5.57 20.72 -17.61
N VAL A 122 6.86 20.74 -17.27
CA VAL A 122 7.43 19.91 -16.21
C VAL A 122 7.25 20.64 -14.89
N GLU A 123 6.08 20.53 -14.28
CA GLU A 123 5.88 20.98 -12.91
C GLU A 123 6.41 19.91 -11.96
N ILE A 124 7.62 20.13 -11.43
CA ILE A 124 8.14 19.39 -10.28
C ILE A 124 7.46 19.97 -9.04
N GLY A 125 6.17 19.66 -8.86
CA GLY A 125 5.37 20.11 -7.74
C GLY A 125 5.45 19.16 -6.55
N TYR A 126 5.23 19.69 -5.34
CA TYR A 126 5.01 18.90 -4.12
C TYR A 126 3.71 18.07 -4.15
N ASP A 127 2.89 18.23 -5.20
CA ASP A 127 1.61 17.54 -5.42
C ASP A 127 1.79 16.07 -5.85
N MET A 128 3.03 15.62 -6.04
CA MET A 128 3.34 14.20 -6.18
C MET A 128 3.13 13.50 -4.83
N ASP A 129 1.94 12.91 -4.63
CA ASP A 129 1.54 12.13 -3.46
C ASP A 129 2.36 10.82 -3.31
N LEU A 130 3.68 10.94 -3.17
CA LEU A 130 4.62 9.84 -2.95
C LEU A 130 4.70 9.41 -1.49
N ILE A 131 4.06 10.14 -0.56
CA ILE A 131 4.05 9.80 0.86
C ILE A 131 3.42 8.41 1.12
N PRO A 132 2.21 8.09 0.59
CA PRO A 132 1.62 6.77 0.79
C PRO A 132 2.48 5.59 0.29
N PRO A 133 3.01 5.56 -0.95
CA PRO A 133 3.84 4.43 -1.39
C PRO A 133 5.15 4.32 -0.61
N LEU A 134 5.79 5.43 -0.23
CA LEU A 134 6.98 5.42 0.61
C LEU A 134 6.69 4.83 1.99
N PHE A 135 5.56 5.17 2.60
CA PHE A 135 5.12 4.57 3.86
C PHE A 135 4.96 3.04 3.76
N LEU A 136 4.36 2.54 2.68
CA LEU A 136 4.21 1.10 2.44
C LEU A 136 5.57 0.40 2.27
N ILE A 137 6.51 1.03 1.57
CA ILE A 137 7.88 0.52 1.41
C ILE A 137 8.57 0.42 2.77
N ILE A 138 8.52 1.48 3.57
CA ILE A 138 9.16 1.54 4.90
C ILE A 138 8.60 0.43 5.80
N ILE A 139 7.28 0.29 5.88
CA ILE A 139 6.66 -0.75 6.70
C ILE A 139 6.99 -2.15 6.18
N GLY A 140 6.98 -2.34 4.86
CA GLY A 140 7.36 -3.61 4.25
C GLY A 140 8.79 -4.02 4.62
N ILE A 141 9.73 -3.08 4.60
CA ILE A 141 11.12 -3.27 5.03
C ILE A 141 11.18 -3.62 6.52
N ILE A 142 10.46 -2.89 7.38
CA ILE A 142 10.44 -3.13 8.83
C ILE A 142 9.94 -4.56 9.12
N PHE A 143 8.82 -4.99 8.56
CA PHE A 143 8.27 -6.34 8.78
C PHE A 143 9.18 -7.44 8.25
N ARG A 144 9.83 -7.22 7.11
CA ARG A 144 10.83 -8.15 6.57
C ARG A 144 12.07 -8.25 7.48
N LYS A 145 12.51 -7.13 8.06
CA LYS A 145 13.64 -7.12 8.99
C LYS A 145 13.31 -7.80 10.31
N ILE A 146 12.15 -7.50 10.91
CA ILE A 146 11.67 -8.12 12.15
C ILE A 146 11.58 -9.65 11.98
N SER A 147 10.98 -10.12 10.87
CA SER A 147 10.88 -11.57 10.60
C SER A 147 12.25 -12.24 10.43
N SER A 148 13.23 -11.56 9.82
CA SER A 148 14.59 -12.10 9.68
C SER A 148 15.39 -12.16 10.99
N LEU A 149 15.21 -11.20 11.89
CA LEU A 149 15.91 -11.15 13.18
C LEU A 149 15.39 -12.22 14.14
N SER A 150 14.08 -12.49 14.14
CA SER A 150 13.49 -13.56 14.95
C SER A 150 13.91 -14.97 14.51
N PHE A 151 14.37 -15.15 13.27
CA PHE A 151 14.86 -16.44 12.76
C PHE A 151 16.31 -16.74 13.18
N LYS A 152 17.11 -15.72 13.51
CA LYS A 152 18.51 -15.89 13.97
C LYS A 152 18.65 -16.14 15.48
N SER A 153 17.56 -15.98 16.24
CA SER A 153 17.56 -16.15 17.70
C SER A 153 17.01 -17.50 18.16
N GLN A 154 16.69 -18.40 17.23
CA GLN A 154 16.41 -19.83 17.47
C GLN A 154 17.63 -20.64 17.03
#